data_AF-R9XD48-F1
#
_entry.id   AF-R9XD48-F1
#
_cell.length_a   1.000
_cell.length_b   1.000
_cell.length_c   1.000
_cell.angle_alpha   90.00
_cell.angle_beta   90.00
_cell.angle_gamma   90.00
#
_symmetry.space_group_name_H-M   'P 1'
#
loop_
_entity.id
_entity.type
_entity.pdbx_description
1 polymer ?
#
loop_
_entity_poly.entity_id
_entity_poly.type
_entity_poly.pdbx_seq_one_letter_code
_entity_poly.pdbx_strand_id
1 'polypeptide(L)'
;MEFDIQLFLALPVDIRKAIYRRLDNRFTCLDPTDIDGVKIEWGSGYSTKKKDWSLQELPFRPYLDHYNYIPNFVPVWLQYMPWLRYDSVVLDYLRVNQLYDGGLATLHWILVEQDPYIAIFDSKDDVLQVWLSLAEFSNWVLGAMESPETAYRGEIDVVGNTNRMYGAIKIDTGVVLDIQRLFDQLSTTQQHLDTVGEVVLTQEEFLSQGEIGKHINYTVSQLESLRYLRTLKIRSDLLFHKFVNLRGVRDNPGHTIGYNVRKRVRQLHLIGLHDEIPVCDLSKWDSCVAVKIENFSGSLDLDGVIMPRHLQRLILKNVRSVKWWGFREIHEIMLDPNAFVWKKGPAGNSNWCDRNRVQVRQINKASMSQDTYFHLDSLLRAKFQSLNYICLHNVSGEITDIVVPQRLYCNRRIQIENCIVKEVVVI
;
A
#
# COMPACT_ATOMS: atom_id res chain seq x y z
N MET A 1 13.29 3.06 -35.65
CA MET A 1 14.03 1.99 -34.96
C MET A 1 12.99 1.22 -34.17
N GLU A 2 12.73 -0.03 -34.54
CA GLU A 2 11.72 -0.85 -33.87
C GLU A 2 12.29 -1.38 -32.54
N PHE A 3 11.41 -1.62 -31.56
CA PHE A 3 11.79 -2.14 -30.26
C PHE A 3 12.11 -3.64 -30.35
N ASP A 4 13.35 -4.03 -30.03
CA ASP A 4 13.77 -5.43 -30.02
C ASP A 4 13.53 -6.07 -28.65
N ILE A 5 12.49 -6.91 -28.61
CA ILE A 5 12.04 -7.63 -27.41
C ILE A 5 13.12 -8.60 -26.92
N GLN A 6 13.82 -9.31 -27.82
CA GLN A 6 14.80 -10.32 -27.42
C GLN A 6 16.02 -9.67 -26.78
N LEU A 7 16.49 -8.57 -27.38
CA LEU A 7 17.58 -7.78 -26.82
C LEU A 7 17.22 -7.23 -25.44
N PHE A 8 15.99 -6.75 -25.28
CA PHE A 8 15.51 -6.24 -23.99
C PHE A 8 15.41 -7.33 -22.91
N LEU A 9 14.82 -8.48 -23.25
CA LEU A 9 14.65 -9.60 -22.30
C LEU A 9 15.99 -10.27 -21.95
N ALA A 10 17.02 -10.12 -22.78
CA ALA A 10 18.39 -10.57 -22.49
C ALA A 10 19.11 -9.69 -21.44
N LEU A 11 18.56 -8.52 -21.08
CA LEU A 11 19.16 -7.65 -20.07
C LEU A 11 19.02 -8.25 -18.65
N PRO A 12 19.96 -7.93 -17.74
CA PRO A 12 19.86 -8.29 -16.32
C PRO A 12 18.55 -7.85 -15.67
N VAL A 13 18.04 -8.67 -14.73
CA VAL A 13 16.75 -8.46 -14.05
C VAL A 13 16.67 -7.12 -13.33
N ASP A 14 17.78 -6.66 -12.76
CA ASP A 14 17.92 -5.40 -12.06
C ASP A 14 17.74 -4.18 -12.98
N ILE A 15 18.22 -4.25 -14.23
CA ILE A 15 17.98 -3.21 -15.25
C ILE A 15 16.50 -3.23 -15.64
N ARG A 16 15.95 -4.40 -15.96
CA ARG A 16 14.54 -4.55 -16.35
C ARG A 16 13.60 -4.07 -15.23
N LYS A 17 13.89 -4.43 -13.97
CA LYS A 17 13.17 -3.93 -12.80
C LYS A 17 13.17 -2.40 -12.72
N ALA A 18 14.32 -1.75 -12.96
CA ALA A 18 14.42 -0.30 -12.92
C ALA A 18 13.56 0.36 -14.02
N ILE A 19 13.53 -0.25 -15.21
CA ILE A 19 12.69 0.19 -16.34
C ILE A 19 11.21 -0.01 -16.01
N TYR A 20 10.83 -1.20 -15.55
CA TYR A 20 9.48 -1.54 -15.11
C TYR A 20 8.95 -0.63 -14.01
N ARG A 21 9.80 -0.23 -13.07
CA ARG A 21 9.45 0.78 -12.04
C ARG A 21 9.07 2.14 -12.61
N ARG A 22 9.54 2.48 -13.80
CA ARG A 22 9.23 3.74 -14.50
C ARG A 22 8.01 3.63 -15.40
N LEU A 23 7.64 2.42 -15.83
CA LEU A 23 6.41 2.17 -16.59
C LEU A 23 5.16 2.38 -15.75
N ASP A 24 5.24 2.17 -14.43
CA ASP A 24 4.16 2.50 -13.50
C ASP A 24 2.83 1.79 -13.87
N ASN A 25 2.96 0.50 -14.22
CA ASN A 25 1.88 -0.38 -14.73
C ASN A 25 1.23 0.04 -16.06
N ARG A 26 1.72 1.08 -16.75
CA ARG A 26 1.18 1.51 -18.04
C ARG A 26 1.85 0.73 -19.18
N PHE A 27 1.12 -0.22 -19.75
CA PHE A 27 1.57 -1.04 -20.89
C PHE A 27 0.96 -0.61 -22.23
N THR A 28 0.04 0.36 -22.19
CA THR A 28 -0.62 0.95 -23.36
C THR A 28 -0.31 2.44 -23.44
N CYS A 29 -0.48 3.02 -24.62
CA CYS A 29 -0.44 4.47 -24.81
C CYS A 29 -1.78 5.16 -24.49
N LEU A 30 -2.67 4.50 -23.76
CA LEU A 30 -3.93 5.08 -23.34
C LEU A 30 -3.67 6.06 -22.20
N ASP A 31 -4.14 7.29 -22.37
CA ASP A 31 -4.08 8.33 -21.34
C ASP A 31 -5.50 8.87 -21.10
N PRO A 32 -6.12 8.53 -19.96
CA PRO A 32 -7.44 9.06 -19.60
C PRO A 32 -7.49 10.57 -19.40
N THR A 33 -6.33 11.25 -19.34
CA THR A 33 -6.26 12.71 -19.23
C THR A 33 -6.28 13.42 -20.58
N ASP A 34 -6.17 12.68 -21.70
CA ASP A 34 -6.28 13.24 -23.06
C ASP A 34 -7.75 13.41 -23.48
N ILE A 35 -8.33 14.54 -23.05
CA ILE A 35 -9.74 14.89 -23.27
C ILE A 35 -10.06 15.02 -24.77
N ASP A 36 -9.07 15.36 -25.60
CA ASP A 36 -9.22 15.48 -27.06
C ASP A 36 -9.31 14.10 -27.75
N GLY A 37 -9.17 13.04 -26.99
CA GLY A 37 -9.31 11.65 -27.42
C GLY A 37 -7.99 11.02 -27.86
N VAL A 38 -7.93 9.70 -27.75
CA VAL A 38 -6.72 8.94 -28.01
C VAL A 38 -6.38 8.91 -29.50
N LYS A 39 -5.27 9.55 -29.88
CA LYS A 39 -4.73 9.56 -31.26
C LYS A 39 -3.51 8.65 -31.37
N ILE A 40 -3.71 7.40 -31.75
CA ILE A 40 -2.61 6.48 -32.04
C ILE A 40 -2.53 6.25 -33.55
N GLU A 41 -1.39 6.64 -34.12
CA GLU A 41 -1.04 6.28 -35.50
C GLU A 41 -0.54 4.85 -35.55
N TRP A 42 -1.45 3.90 -35.76
CA TRP A 42 -1.08 2.54 -36.11
C TRP A 42 -0.49 2.56 -37.53
N GLY A 43 0.70 1.99 -37.71
CA GLY A 43 1.43 2.04 -38.99
C GLY A 43 0.57 1.72 -40.21
N SER A 44 0.93 2.29 -41.36
CA SER A 44 0.16 2.48 -42.61
C SER A 44 -0.48 1.26 -43.30
N GLY A 45 -0.53 0.10 -42.65
CA GLY A 45 -1.22 -1.12 -43.10
C GLY A 45 -2.43 -1.55 -42.25
N TYR A 46 -2.68 -0.93 -41.09
CA TYR A 46 -3.86 -1.24 -40.28
C TYR A 46 -5.09 -0.53 -40.82
N SER A 47 -5.79 -1.19 -41.74
CA SER A 47 -7.14 -0.81 -42.13
C SER A 47 -8.03 -0.85 -40.88
N THR A 48 -8.39 0.32 -40.35
CA THR A 48 -9.48 0.53 -39.38
C THR A 48 -10.84 0.26 -40.03
N LYS A 49 -10.99 -0.89 -40.70
CA LYS A 49 -12.33 -1.47 -40.88
C LYS A 49 -12.87 -1.58 -39.46
N LYS A 50 -14.00 -0.93 -39.20
CA LYS A 50 -14.77 -1.03 -37.95
C LYS A 50 -15.06 -2.52 -37.70
N LYS A 51 -14.10 -3.24 -37.13
CA LYS A 51 -14.37 -4.53 -36.51
C LYS A 51 -15.28 -4.19 -35.36
N ASP A 52 -16.46 -4.77 -35.39
CA ASP A 52 -17.44 -4.60 -34.32
C ASP A 52 -16.93 -5.39 -33.10
N TRP A 53 -16.12 -4.72 -32.30
CA TRP A 53 -15.56 -5.27 -31.06
C TRP A 53 -16.57 -5.18 -29.89
N SER A 54 -17.81 -4.72 -30.15
CA SER A 54 -18.83 -4.51 -29.11
C SER A 54 -19.11 -5.76 -28.27
N LEU A 55 -19.05 -6.94 -28.88
CA LEU A 55 -19.22 -8.21 -28.15
C LEU A 55 -18.05 -8.52 -27.20
N GLN A 56 -16.84 -8.04 -27.50
CA GLN A 56 -15.66 -8.26 -26.64
C GLN A 56 -15.55 -7.24 -25.52
N GLU A 57 -16.26 -6.11 -25.62
CA GLU A 57 -16.34 -5.08 -24.59
C GLU A 57 -17.26 -5.46 -23.43
N LEU A 58 -18.38 -6.14 -23.75
CA LEU A 58 -19.45 -6.47 -22.78
C LEU A 58 -18.94 -7.03 -21.43
N PRO A 59 -17.98 -7.98 -21.39
CA PRO A 59 -17.44 -8.52 -20.14
C PRO A 59 -16.73 -7.50 -19.24
N PHE A 60 -16.20 -6.43 -19.85
CA PHE A 60 -15.29 -5.47 -19.21
C PHE A 60 -15.94 -4.13 -18.93
N ARG A 61 -17.20 -3.91 -19.34
CA ARG A 61 -17.96 -2.68 -19.07
C ARG A 61 -17.85 -2.15 -17.64
N PRO A 62 -17.94 -2.99 -16.58
CA PRO A 62 -17.72 -2.55 -15.19
C PRO A 62 -16.42 -1.79 -14.93
N TYR A 63 -15.39 -2.02 -15.75
CA TYR A 63 -14.04 -1.45 -15.60
C TYR A 63 -13.69 -0.44 -16.70
N LEU A 64 -14.58 -0.22 -17.67
CA LEU A 64 -14.32 0.63 -18.84
C LEU A 64 -15.34 1.75 -19.02
N ASP A 65 -16.56 1.58 -18.49
CA ASP A 65 -17.66 2.49 -18.76
C ASP A 65 -17.36 3.93 -18.30
N HIS A 66 -16.55 4.09 -17.27
CA HIS A 66 -16.12 5.40 -16.79
C HIS A 66 -15.20 6.14 -17.75
N TYR A 67 -14.64 5.50 -18.79
CA TYR A 67 -13.86 6.17 -19.85
C TYR A 67 -14.66 6.43 -21.14
N ASN A 68 -15.94 6.07 -21.21
CA ASN A 68 -16.76 6.27 -22.41
C ASN A 68 -16.91 7.75 -22.80
N TYR A 69 -16.63 8.68 -21.88
CA TYR A 69 -16.63 10.12 -22.18
C TYR A 69 -15.44 10.55 -23.06
N ILE A 70 -14.38 9.74 -23.14
CA ILE A 70 -13.16 10.04 -23.92
C ILE A 70 -13.31 9.45 -25.32
N PRO A 71 -13.25 10.28 -26.39
CA PRO A 71 -13.35 9.78 -27.76
C PRO A 71 -12.29 8.72 -28.08
N ASN A 72 -12.71 7.64 -28.71
CA ASN A 72 -11.87 6.51 -29.15
C ASN A 72 -11.14 5.71 -28.07
N PHE A 73 -11.32 6.02 -26.77
CA PHE A 73 -10.59 5.32 -25.71
C PHE A 73 -10.87 3.81 -25.70
N VAL A 74 -12.14 3.43 -25.54
CA VAL A 74 -12.56 2.01 -25.51
C VAL A 74 -12.24 1.28 -26.82
N PRO A 75 -12.52 1.84 -28.03
CA PRO A 75 -12.11 1.22 -29.29
C PRO A 75 -10.61 0.96 -29.42
N VAL A 76 -9.76 1.84 -28.88
CA VAL A 76 -8.30 1.66 -28.91
C VAL A 76 -7.87 0.65 -27.84
N TRP A 77 -8.48 0.67 -26.66
CA TRP A 77 -8.27 -0.36 -25.64
C TRP A 77 -8.54 -1.76 -26.17
N LEU A 78 -9.68 -1.95 -26.85
CA LEU A 78 -10.05 -3.23 -27.48
C LEU A 78 -9.06 -3.71 -28.55
N GLN A 79 -8.24 -2.81 -29.12
CA GLN A 79 -7.19 -3.20 -30.07
C GLN A 79 -5.95 -3.77 -29.38
N TYR A 80 -5.59 -3.25 -28.20
CA TYR A 80 -4.46 -3.75 -27.42
C TYR A 80 -4.74 -5.12 -26.80
N MET A 81 -5.93 -5.27 -26.23
CA MET A 81 -6.23 -6.35 -25.30
C MET A 81 -6.05 -7.80 -25.78
N PRO A 82 -6.39 -8.16 -27.03
CA PRO A 82 -6.20 -9.53 -27.51
C PRO A 82 -4.74 -9.99 -27.44
N TRP A 83 -3.79 -9.05 -27.49
CA TRP A 83 -2.36 -9.31 -27.59
C TRP A 83 -1.61 -9.00 -26.30
N LEU A 84 -2.01 -7.93 -25.60
CA LEU A 84 -1.27 -7.38 -24.48
C LEU A 84 -1.10 -8.39 -23.33
N ARG A 85 -2.12 -9.21 -23.06
CA ARG A 85 -2.06 -10.26 -22.02
C ARG A 85 -1.06 -11.38 -22.33
N TYR A 86 -0.67 -11.53 -23.59
CA TYR A 86 0.29 -12.54 -24.07
C TYR A 86 1.63 -11.92 -24.44
N ASP A 87 1.78 -10.61 -24.25
CA ASP A 87 3.01 -9.92 -24.57
C ASP A 87 4.16 -10.40 -23.66
N SER A 88 5.29 -10.72 -24.27
CA SER A 88 6.44 -11.27 -23.56
C SER A 88 7.08 -10.32 -22.56
N VAL A 89 7.01 -9.00 -22.80
CA VAL A 89 7.47 -7.96 -21.86
C VAL A 89 6.51 -7.87 -20.68
N VAL A 90 5.20 -7.97 -20.91
CA VAL A 90 4.19 -8.00 -19.84
C VAL A 90 4.32 -9.24 -18.96
N LEU A 91 4.50 -10.43 -19.56
CA LEU A 91 4.70 -11.65 -18.79
C LEU A 91 6.01 -11.62 -18.00
N ASP A 92 7.06 -11.04 -18.57
CA ASP A 92 8.31 -10.82 -17.85
C ASP A 92 8.18 -9.82 -16.71
N TYR A 93 7.46 -8.71 -16.93
CA TYR A 93 7.10 -7.76 -15.89
C TYR A 93 6.45 -8.45 -14.69
N LEU A 94 5.47 -9.33 -14.95
CA LEU A 94 4.79 -10.11 -13.91
C LEU A 94 5.73 -11.03 -13.15
N ARG A 95 6.67 -11.69 -13.84
CA ARG A 95 7.70 -12.54 -13.21
C ARG A 95 8.63 -11.73 -12.32
N VAL A 96 9.11 -10.59 -12.82
CA VAL A 96 9.97 -9.69 -12.03
C VAL A 96 9.18 -9.11 -10.85
N ASN A 97 7.91 -8.76 -11.02
CA ASN A 97 7.06 -8.30 -9.92
C ASN A 97 6.96 -9.36 -8.81
N GLN A 98 6.74 -10.61 -9.19
CA GLN A 98 6.67 -11.74 -8.25
C GLN A 98 8.02 -12.05 -7.58
N LEU A 99 9.13 -11.99 -8.32
CA LEU A 99 10.48 -12.17 -7.76
C LEU A 99 10.82 -11.15 -6.66
N TYR A 100 10.16 -9.99 -6.66
CA TYR A 100 10.32 -8.93 -5.67
C TYR A 100 9.06 -8.70 -4.82
N ASP A 101 8.32 -9.77 -4.50
CA ASP A 101 7.20 -9.79 -3.56
C ASP A 101 6.10 -8.75 -3.87
N GLY A 102 5.79 -8.52 -5.15
CA GLY A 102 4.75 -7.57 -5.56
C GLY A 102 5.17 -6.09 -5.49
N GLY A 103 6.48 -5.82 -5.45
CA GLY A 103 7.00 -4.46 -5.27
C GLY A 103 6.91 -3.53 -6.49
N LEU A 104 6.44 -4.01 -7.65
CA LEU A 104 6.24 -3.21 -8.87
C LEU A 104 4.76 -2.88 -9.11
N ALA A 105 3.90 -3.90 -9.07
CA ALA A 105 2.46 -3.78 -9.28
C ALA A 105 1.67 -4.49 -8.20
N THR A 106 0.52 -3.92 -7.87
CA THR A 106 -0.49 -4.62 -7.09
C THR A 106 -1.39 -5.43 -8.02
N LEU A 107 -1.63 -6.69 -7.68
CA LEU A 107 -2.52 -7.58 -8.41
C LEU A 107 -3.91 -7.55 -7.77
N HIS A 108 -4.96 -7.57 -8.58
CA HIS A 108 -6.35 -7.48 -8.12
C HIS A 108 -7.13 -8.71 -8.55
N TRP A 109 -7.92 -9.30 -7.65
CA TRP A 109 -9.00 -10.18 -8.08
C TRP A 109 -10.14 -9.33 -8.64
N ILE A 110 -10.58 -9.68 -9.83
CA ILE A 110 -11.72 -9.08 -10.52
C ILE A 110 -12.66 -10.18 -11.03
N LEU A 111 -13.89 -9.78 -11.36
CA LEU A 111 -14.86 -10.65 -12.00
C LEU A 111 -15.06 -10.19 -13.44
N VAL A 112 -14.88 -11.09 -14.41
CA VAL A 112 -15.15 -10.82 -15.83
C VAL A 112 -16.21 -11.83 -16.26
N GLU A 113 -17.38 -11.33 -16.67
CA GLU A 113 -18.63 -12.11 -16.81
C GLU A 113 -19.00 -12.87 -15.52
N GLN A 114 -18.52 -14.10 -15.38
CA GLN A 114 -18.80 -15.00 -14.27
C GLN A 114 -17.55 -15.63 -13.66
N ASP A 115 -16.39 -15.41 -14.27
CA ASP A 115 -15.16 -16.08 -13.88
C ASP A 115 -14.21 -15.12 -13.17
N PRO A 116 -13.50 -15.59 -12.14
CA PRO A 116 -12.54 -14.77 -11.41
C PRO A 116 -11.21 -14.68 -12.18
N TYR A 117 -10.70 -13.46 -12.34
CA TYR A 117 -9.41 -13.18 -12.98
C TYR A 117 -8.50 -12.34 -12.07
N ILE A 118 -7.20 -12.50 -12.27
CA ILE A 118 -6.16 -11.66 -11.68
C ILE A 118 -5.85 -10.55 -12.66
N ALA A 119 -5.97 -9.30 -12.22
CA ALA A 119 -5.80 -8.12 -13.04
C ALA A 119 -4.72 -7.15 -12.53
N ILE A 120 -4.17 -6.37 -13.46
CA ILE A 120 -3.36 -5.19 -13.19
C ILE A 120 -4.11 -3.97 -13.72
N PHE A 121 -4.21 -2.98 -12.85
CA PHE A 121 -4.60 -1.63 -13.19
C PHE A 121 -3.36 -0.74 -13.25
N ASP A 122 -3.40 0.29 -14.10
CA ASP A 122 -2.40 1.35 -13.98
C ASP A 122 -2.51 2.04 -12.61
N SER A 123 -1.42 2.65 -12.15
CA SER A 123 -1.37 3.19 -10.78
C SER A 123 -1.99 4.57 -10.62
N LYS A 124 -2.37 5.23 -11.72
CA LYS A 124 -2.73 6.65 -11.74
C LYS A 124 -4.20 6.88 -12.04
N ASP A 125 -4.71 6.20 -13.05
CA ASP A 125 -6.04 6.43 -13.60
C ASP A 125 -6.93 5.20 -13.46
N ASP A 126 -6.41 4.10 -12.90
CA ASP A 126 -7.08 2.81 -12.69
C ASP A 126 -7.58 2.16 -14.00
N VAL A 127 -6.85 2.33 -15.09
CA VAL A 127 -7.17 1.64 -16.37
C VAL A 127 -6.80 0.17 -16.25
N LEU A 128 -7.72 -0.74 -16.58
CA LEU A 128 -7.42 -2.16 -16.68
C LEU A 128 -6.42 -2.42 -17.81
N GLN A 129 -5.25 -2.96 -17.50
CA GLN A 129 -4.19 -3.19 -18.49
C GLN A 129 -4.04 -4.66 -18.85
N VAL A 130 -4.06 -5.55 -17.86
CA VAL A 130 -3.79 -6.99 -18.05
C VAL A 130 -4.72 -7.79 -17.16
N TRP A 131 -5.21 -8.93 -17.65
CA TRP A 131 -5.91 -9.93 -16.84
C TRP A 131 -5.51 -11.34 -17.26
N LEU A 132 -5.44 -12.24 -16.28
CA LEU A 132 -5.11 -13.65 -16.44
C LEU A 132 -5.97 -14.48 -15.50
N SER A 133 -6.45 -15.63 -15.96
CA SER A 133 -7.03 -16.62 -15.04
C SER A 133 -5.95 -17.11 -14.08
N LEU A 134 -6.33 -17.70 -12.94
CA LEU A 134 -5.32 -18.26 -12.03
C LEU A 134 -4.48 -19.35 -12.70
N ALA A 135 -5.09 -20.16 -13.57
CA ALA A 135 -4.38 -21.19 -14.31
C ALA A 135 -3.32 -20.61 -15.26
N GLU A 136 -3.69 -19.57 -16.02
CA GLU A 136 -2.74 -18.87 -16.90
C GLU A 136 -1.63 -18.19 -16.11
N PHE A 137 -1.98 -17.50 -15.02
CA PHE A 137 -1.02 -16.85 -14.14
C PHE A 137 -0.04 -17.86 -13.55
N SER A 138 -0.55 -18.97 -13.01
CA SER A 138 0.26 -20.06 -12.48
C SER A 138 1.18 -20.63 -13.55
N ASN A 139 0.68 -20.95 -14.74
CA ASN A 139 1.48 -21.60 -15.77
C ASN A 139 2.55 -20.67 -16.39
N TRP A 140 2.19 -19.43 -16.72
CA TRP A 140 3.07 -18.55 -17.51
C TRP A 140 3.95 -17.65 -16.66
N VAL A 141 3.52 -17.32 -15.44
CA VAL A 141 4.27 -16.45 -14.53
C VAL A 141 5.01 -17.31 -13.50
N LEU A 142 4.29 -18.18 -12.77
CA LEU A 142 4.88 -18.93 -11.66
C LEU A 142 5.67 -20.15 -12.14
N GLY A 143 5.11 -20.96 -13.03
CA GLY A 143 5.74 -22.16 -13.58
C GLY A 143 7.01 -21.87 -14.37
N ALA A 144 7.14 -20.66 -14.93
CA ALA A 144 8.38 -20.20 -15.56
C ALA A 144 9.50 -19.88 -14.55
N MET A 145 9.18 -19.67 -13.27
CA MET A 145 10.16 -19.49 -12.18
C MET A 145 10.57 -20.81 -11.52
N GLU A 146 9.84 -21.90 -11.76
CA GLU A 146 10.14 -23.24 -11.28
C GLU A 146 11.23 -23.91 -12.15
N SER A 147 12.40 -23.29 -12.27
CA SER A 147 13.58 -23.98 -12.78
C SER A 147 14.10 -24.99 -11.74
N PRO A 148 14.53 -26.20 -12.14
CA PRO A 148 14.99 -27.23 -11.20
C PRO A 148 16.23 -26.82 -10.35
N GLU A 149 16.94 -25.75 -10.73
CA GLU A 149 18.11 -25.24 -10.00
C GLU A 149 17.74 -24.46 -8.72
N THR A 150 16.51 -23.96 -8.59
CA THR A 150 16.03 -23.29 -7.37
C THR A 150 15.27 -24.22 -6.42
N ALA A 151 15.06 -25.49 -6.80
CA ALA A 151 14.32 -26.47 -6.01
C ALA A 151 15.11 -27.04 -4.81
N TYR A 152 16.42 -26.75 -4.70
CA TYR A 152 17.24 -27.16 -3.54
C TYR A 152 17.52 -25.99 -2.59
N ARG A 153 16.47 -25.50 -1.94
CA ARG A 153 16.55 -24.87 -0.62
C ARG A 153 15.55 -25.60 0.27
N GLY A 154 16.06 -26.17 1.35
CA GLY A 154 15.42 -27.26 2.11
C GLY A 154 13.95 -27.08 2.49
N GLU A 155 13.33 -28.18 2.90
CA GLU A 155 11.90 -28.40 3.18
C GLU A 155 11.19 -27.36 4.07
N ILE A 156 11.91 -26.41 4.68
CA ILE A 156 11.35 -25.30 5.46
C ILE A 156 10.89 -24.13 4.56
N ASP A 157 11.46 -23.96 3.36
CA ASP A 157 11.16 -22.82 2.47
C ASP A 157 10.02 -23.09 1.45
N VAL A 158 9.63 -24.35 1.22
CA VAL A 158 8.60 -24.70 0.20
C VAL A 158 7.20 -24.23 0.63
N VAL A 159 6.90 -24.28 1.93
CA VAL A 159 5.67 -23.72 2.52
C VAL A 159 5.74 -22.19 2.63
N GLY A 160 6.95 -21.62 2.67
CA GLY A 160 7.20 -20.18 2.65
C GLY A 160 7.05 -19.57 1.25
N ASN A 161 7.49 -20.27 0.20
CA ASN A 161 7.46 -19.78 -1.18
C ASN A 161 6.06 -19.77 -1.78
N THR A 162 5.27 -20.82 -1.56
CA THR A 162 3.86 -20.85 -2.00
C THR A 162 3.02 -19.76 -1.31
N ASN A 163 3.29 -19.48 -0.03
CA ASN A 163 2.65 -18.39 0.71
C ASN A 163 3.17 -16.98 0.36
N ARG A 164 4.39 -16.86 -0.18
CA ARG A 164 4.93 -15.59 -0.71
C ARG A 164 4.42 -15.29 -2.12
N MET A 165 4.24 -16.32 -2.95
CA MET A 165 3.85 -16.18 -4.38
C MET A 165 2.47 -15.57 -4.60
N TYR A 166 1.55 -15.73 -3.65
CA TYR A 166 0.20 -15.20 -3.79
C TYR A 166 -0.14 -14.07 -2.81
N GLY A 167 0.69 -13.79 -1.80
CA GLY A 167 0.42 -12.77 -0.78
C GLY A 167 0.30 -11.32 -1.26
N ALA A 168 0.46 -11.07 -2.57
CA ALA A 168 0.36 -9.74 -3.19
C ALA A 168 -0.96 -9.51 -3.96
N ILE A 169 -1.86 -10.50 -4.04
CA ILE A 169 -3.15 -10.32 -4.70
C ILE A 169 -4.14 -9.75 -3.69
N LYS A 170 -4.84 -8.68 -4.10
CA LYS A 170 -5.82 -8.00 -3.28
C LYS A 170 -7.24 -8.12 -3.82
N ILE A 171 -8.19 -8.02 -2.92
CA ILE A 171 -9.60 -7.79 -3.25
C ILE A 171 -9.93 -6.34 -2.88
N ASP A 172 -10.49 -5.58 -3.80
CA ASP A 172 -10.87 -4.17 -3.57
C ASP A 172 -12.36 -3.97 -3.82
N THR A 173 -13.11 -3.64 -2.76
CA THR A 173 -14.57 -3.43 -2.86
C THR A 173 -14.94 -2.18 -3.64
N GLY A 174 -13.98 -1.28 -3.93
CA GLY A 174 -14.19 -0.15 -4.83
C GLY A 174 -13.99 -0.51 -6.30
N VAL A 175 -13.33 -1.63 -6.61
CA VAL A 175 -13.08 -2.08 -7.99
C VAL A 175 -14.09 -3.13 -8.43
N VAL A 176 -14.45 -4.06 -7.53
CA VAL A 176 -15.34 -5.18 -7.85
C VAL A 176 -16.78 -4.80 -7.51
N LEU A 177 -17.60 -4.56 -8.55
CA LEU A 177 -19.02 -4.21 -8.37
C LEU A 177 -19.82 -5.33 -7.68
N ASP A 178 -19.66 -6.58 -8.12
CA ASP A 178 -20.36 -7.74 -7.54
C ASP A 178 -19.40 -8.59 -6.69
N ILE A 179 -19.10 -8.08 -5.50
CA ILE A 179 -18.17 -8.73 -4.57
C ILE A 179 -18.69 -10.08 -4.06
N GLN A 180 -20.01 -10.24 -3.93
CA GLN A 180 -20.61 -11.47 -3.43
C GLN A 180 -20.36 -12.61 -4.40
N ARG A 181 -20.64 -12.36 -5.68
CA ARG A 181 -20.38 -13.33 -6.73
C ARG A 181 -18.91 -13.66 -6.87
N LEU A 182 -18.01 -12.67 -6.74
CA LEU A 182 -16.57 -12.95 -6.74
C LEU A 182 -16.21 -13.92 -5.61
N PHE A 183 -16.64 -13.67 -4.37
CA PHE A 183 -16.39 -14.59 -3.26
C PHE A 183 -17.02 -15.97 -3.47
N ASP A 184 -18.22 -16.06 -4.02
CA ASP A 184 -18.86 -17.35 -4.31
C ASP A 184 -17.99 -18.17 -5.30
N GLN A 185 -17.46 -17.52 -6.34
CA GLN A 185 -16.54 -18.17 -7.30
C GLN A 185 -15.19 -18.53 -6.67
N LEU A 186 -14.59 -17.63 -5.87
CA LEU A 186 -13.35 -17.91 -5.15
C LEU A 186 -13.54 -19.04 -4.13
N SER A 187 -14.71 -19.14 -3.50
CA SER A 187 -15.02 -20.18 -2.51
C SER A 187 -15.15 -21.58 -3.10
N THR A 188 -15.35 -21.68 -4.42
CA THR A 188 -15.43 -22.96 -5.13
C THR A 188 -14.13 -23.74 -5.01
N THR A 189 -12.98 -23.04 -4.95
CA THR A 189 -11.65 -23.66 -4.81
C THR A 189 -10.85 -22.98 -3.71
N GLN A 190 -10.50 -23.70 -2.64
CA GLN A 190 -9.71 -23.14 -1.52
C GLN A 190 -8.39 -22.47 -1.98
N GLN A 191 -7.78 -22.98 -3.06
CA GLN A 191 -6.58 -22.37 -3.64
C GLN A 191 -6.78 -20.90 -4.01
N HIS A 192 -7.95 -20.52 -4.50
CA HIS A 192 -8.27 -19.14 -4.86
C HIS A 192 -8.29 -18.24 -3.63
N LEU A 193 -8.97 -18.65 -2.56
CA LEU A 193 -9.04 -17.87 -1.30
C LEU A 193 -7.67 -17.75 -0.63
N ASP A 194 -6.85 -18.79 -0.72
CA ASP A 194 -5.50 -18.80 -0.17
C ASP A 194 -4.57 -17.82 -0.92
N THR A 195 -4.95 -17.38 -2.13
CA THR A 195 -4.18 -16.37 -2.85
C THR A 195 -4.40 -14.93 -2.38
N VAL A 196 -5.37 -14.66 -1.50
CA VAL A 196 -5.70 -13.28 -1.10
C VAL A 196 -4.83 -12.84 0.08
N GLY A 197 -3.91 -11.91 -0.17
CA GLY A 197 -3.02 -11.34 0.86
C GLY A 197 -3.46 -9.99 1.42
N GLU A 198 -4.23 -9.24 0.64
CA GLU A 198 -4.73 -7.90 1.00
C GLU A 198 -6.22 -7.75 0.71
N VAL A 199 -6.94 -7.06 1.60
CA VAL A 199 -8.33 -6.64 1.35
C VAL A 199 -8.43 -5.14 1.53
N VAL A 200 -9.04 -4.47 0.55
CA VAL A 200 -9.33 -3.04 0.56
C VAL A 200 -10.82 -2.85 0.71
N LEU A 201 -11.20 -2.17 1.79
CA LEU A 201 -12.57 -1.78 2.06
C LEU A 201 -12.74 -0.31 1.69
N THR A 202 -13.54 -0.09 0.66
CA THR A 202 -13.95 1.22 0.15
C THR A 202 -15.46 1.33 0.27
N GLN A 203 -15.93 2.44 0.85
CA GLN A 203 -17.34 2.83 0.86
C GLN A 203 -17.42 4.22 0.23
N GLU A 204 -18.05 4.33 -0.94
CA GLU A 204 -18.30 5.62 -1.55
C GLU A 204 -19.41 6.36 -0.78
N GLU A 205 -19.15 7.61 -0.41
CA GLU A 205 -20.02 8.42 0.46
C GLU A 205 -21.33 8.84 -0.24
N PHE A 206 -21.41 8.73 -1.57
CA PHE A 206 -22.52 9.22 -2.39
C PHE A 206 -23.63 8.21 -2.66
N LEU A 207 -23.45 6.95 -2.27
CA LEU A 207 -24.39 5.87 -2.58
C LEU A 207 -25.07 5.39 -1.28
N SER A 208 -26.39 5.28 -1.35
CA SER A 208 -27.28 5.03 -0.22
C SER A 208 -26.77 3.90 0.70
N GLN A 209 -26.75 4.17 2.01
CA GLN A 209 -26.18 3.33 3.08
C GLN A 209 -26.71 1.87 3.13
N GLY A 210 -27.72 1.52 2.32
CA GLY A 210 -28.41 0.23 2.36
C GLY A 210 -27.67 -0.92 1.68
N GLU A 211 -27.28 -0.78 0.40
CA GLU A 211 -26.77 -1.91 -0.39
C GLU A 211 -25.25 -2.09 -0.26
N ILE A 212 -24.48 -1.00 -0.31
CA ILE A 212 -23.02 -1.05 -0.11
C ILE A 212 -22.67 -1.53 1.30
N GLY A 213 -23.47 -1.15 2.30
CA GLY A 213 -23.34 -1.67 3.65
C GLY A 213 -23.45 -3.19 3.72
N LYS A 214 -24.29 -3.82 2.88
CA LYS A 214 -24.42 -5.28 2.80
C LYS A 214 -23.20 -5.92 2.14
N HIS A 215 -22.68 -5.34 1.05
CA HIS A 215 -21.46 -5.84 0.38
C HIS A 215 -20.25 -5.79 1.30
N ILE A 216 -20.09 -4.71 2.07
CA ILE A 216 -19.00 -4.57 3.02
C ILE A 216 -19.16 -5.52 4.20
N ASN A 217 -20.36 -5.63 4.78
CA ASN A 217 -20.59 -6.57 5.88
C ASN A 217 -20.39 -8.03 5.43
N TYR A 218 -20.80 -8.37 4.20
CA TYR A 218 -20.52 -9.69 3.60
C TYR A 218 -19.02 -9.90 3.40
N THR A 219 -18.30 -8.92 2.86
CA THR A 219 -16.83 -9.01 2.73
C THR A 219 -16.17 -9.24 4.08
N VAL A 220 -16.62 -8.51 5.12
CA VAL A 220 -16.14 -8.66 6.50
C VAL A 220 -16.43 -10.06 7.06
N SER A 221 -17.60 -10.65 6.77
CA SER A 221 -17.90 -12.02 7.20
C SER A 221 -17.06 -13.07 6.47
N GLN A 222 -16.65 -12.79 5.23
CA GLN A 222 -15.75 -13.68 4.48
C GLN A 222 -14.27 -13.57 4.87
N LEU A 223 -13.83 -12.53 5.59
CA LEU A 223 -12.41 -12.37 5.97
C LEU A 223 -11.84 -13.56 6.76
N GLU A 224 -12.69 -14.29 7.50
CA GLU A 224 -12.25 -15.47 8.25
C GLU A 224 -11.74 -16.59 7.33
N SER A 225 -12.34 -16.75 6.14
CA SER A 225 -11.99 -17.77 5.15
C SER A 225 -10.62 -17.51 4.47
N LEU A 226 -10.17 -16.26 4.47
CA LEU A 226 -8.92 -15.82 3.83
C LEU A 226 -7.68 -16.12 4.69
N ARG A 227 -7.22 -17.38 4.70
CA ARG A 227 -6.18 -17.89 5.61
C ARG A 227 -4.86 -17.11 5.61
N TYR A 228 -4.52 -16.48 4.50
CA TYR A 228 -3.25 -15.75 4.32
C TYR A 228 -3.39 -14.23 4.29
N LEU A 229 -4.56 -13.69 4.64
CA LEU A 229 -4.77 -12.25 4.76
C LEU A 229 -3.77 -11.61 5.75
N ARG A 230 -2.91 -10.72 5.25
CA ARG A 230 -1.91 -9.99 6.04
C ARG A 230 -2.17 -8.50 6.12
N THR A 231 -2.75 -7.91 5.08
CA THR A 231 -2.95 -6.47 4.98
C THR A 231 -4.43 -6.15 4.90
N LEU A 232 -4.88 -5.26 5.78
CA LEU A 232 -6.21 -4.67 5.68
C LEU A 232 -6.06 -3.18 5.37
N LYS A 233 -6.70 -2.75 4.29
CA LYS A 233 -6.69 -1.37 3.83
C LYS A 233 -8.08 -0.77 3.90
N ILE A 234 -8.18 0.46 4.39
CA ILE A 234 -9.46 1.18 4.56
C ILE A 234 -9.37 2.55 3.90
N ARG A 235 -10.39 2.88 3.10
CA ARG A 235 -10.51 4.14 2.35
C ARG A 235 -11.67 5.06 2.78
N SER A 236 -12.27 4.82 3.94
CA SER A 236 -13.43 5.60 4.40
C SER A 236 -13.39 5.83 5.91
N ASP A 237 -13.72 7.04 6.33
CA ASP A 237 -13.80 7.43 7.74
C ASP A 237 -14.83 6.60 8.51
N LEU A 238 -16.01 6.37 7.91
CA LEU A 238 -17.07 5.54 8.49
C LEU A 238 -16.57 4.11 8.77
N LEU A 239 -15.86 3.53 7.80
CA LEU A 239 -15.29 2.18 7.93
C LEU A 239 -14.16 2.12 8.94
N PHE A 240 -13.33 3.17 9.00
CA PHE A 240 -12.26 3.29 9.98
C PHE A 240 -12.84 3.30 11.40
N HIS A 241 -13.85 4.13 11.66
CA HIS A 241 -14.51 4.19 12.97
C HIS A 241 -15.28 2.91 13.31
N LYS A 242 -15.87 2.24 12.32
CA LYS A 242 -16.65 1.01 12.54
C LYS A 242 -15.78 -0.22 12.79
N PHE A 243 -14.70 -0.39 12.02
CA PHE A 243 -13.96 -1.66 11.97
C PHE A 243 -12.56 -1.61 12.58
N VAL A 244 -11.91 -0.44 12.58
CA VAL A 244 -10.51 -0.31 13.05
C VAL A 244 -10.39 0.39 14.39
N ASN A 245 -11.04 1.54 14.56
CA ASN A 245 -11.02 2.30 15.82
C ASN A 245 -12.02 1.71 16.82
N LEU A 246 -11.59 0.71 17.58
CA LEU A 246 -12.48 -0.13 18.40
C LEU A 246 -12.81 0.48 19.77
N ARG A 247 -12.86 1.80 19.87
CA ARG A 247 -13.14 2.54 21.11
C ARG A 247 -14.52 2.19 21.65
N GLY A 248 -14.57 1.56 22.83
CA GLY A 248 -15.84 1.24 23.51
C GLY A 248 -16.71 0.18 22.81
N VAL A 249 -16.25 -0.36 21.68
CA VAL A 249 -16.97 -1.39 20.93
C VAL A 249 -16.80 -2.73 21.62
N ARG A 250 -17.93 -3.35 22.01
CA ARG A 250 -17.97 -4.78 22.37
C ARG A 250 -17.97 -5.60 21.08
N ASP A 251 -17.39 -6.80 21.11
CA ASP A 251 -17.35 -7.68 19.95
C ASP A 251 -18.78 -8.06 19.53
N ASN A 252 -19.31 -7.36 18.52
CA ASN A 252 -20.62 -7.63 17.93
C ASN A 252 -20.41 -8.59 16.75
N PRO A 253 -20.81 -9.86 16.85
CA PRO A 253 -20.64 -10.83 15.76
C PRO A 253 -21.41 -10.36 14.51
N GLY A 254 -20.78 -10.47 13.34
CA GLY A 254 -21.38 -10.07 12.05
C GLY A 254 -21.28 -8.57 11.71
N HIS A 255 -20.92 -7.71 12.66
CA HIS A 255 -20.76 -6.25 12.44
C HIS A 255 -19.36 -5.72 12.75
N THR A 256 -18.48 -6.58 13.26
CA THR A 256 -17.08 -6.27 13.57
C THR A 256 -16.17 -7.31 12.94
N ILE A 257 -14.91 -6.93 12.72
CA ILE A 257 -13.90 -7.87 12.23
C ILE A 257 -13.58 -8.88 13.34
N GLY A 258 -13.74 -10.17 13.05
CA GLY A 258 -13.51 -11.26 14.00
C GLY A 258 -12.10 -11.25 14.59
N TYR A 259 -11.98 -11.68 15.85
CA TYR A 259 -10.70 -11.69 16.58
C TYR A 259 -9.60 -12.47 15.84
N ASN A 260 -9.95 -13.60 15.22
CA ASN A 260 -9.01 -14.43 14.46
C ASN A 260 -8.38 -13.67 13.29
N VAL A 261 -9.17 -12.84 12.60
CA VAL A 261 -8.68 -11.98 11.51
C VAL A 261 -7.76 -10.90 12.08
N ARG A 262 -8.14 -10.23 13.17
CA ARG A 262 -7.31 -9.20 13.83
C ARG A 262 -5.94 -9.75 14.27
N LYS A 263 -5.88 -11.02 14.70
CA LYS A 263 -4.64 -11.72 15.08
C LYS A 263 -3.79 -12.13 13.86
N ARG A 264 -4.37 -12.21 12.67
CA ARG A 264 -3.68 -12.62 11.43
C ARG A 264 -3.08 -11.42 10.68
N VAL A 265 -3.82 -10.30 10.67
CA VAL A 265 -3.43 -9.05 10.01
C VAL A 265 -2.15 -8.50 10.64
N ARG A 266 -1.14 -8.30 9.80
CA ARG A 266 0.18 -7.76 10.17
C ARG A 266 0.33 -6.29 9.80
N GLN A 267 -0.46 -5.80 8.83
CA GLN A 267 -0.38 -4.43 8.36
C GLN A 267 -1.76 -3.79 8.25
N LEU A 268 -1.90 -2.59 8.80
CA LEU A 268 -3.05 -1.72 8.60
C LEU A 268 -2.65 -0.57 7.69
N HIS A 269 -3.46 -0.33 6.65
CA HIS A 269 -3.26 0.77 5.72
C HIS A 269 -4.50 1.65 5.67
N LEU A 270 -4.39 2.87 6.19
CA LEU A 270 -5.44 3.87 6.18
C LEU A 270 -5.15 4.87 5.06
N ILE A 271 -6.07 5.05 4.11
CA ILE A 271 -5.89 5.98 2.99
C ILE A 271 -7.08 6.91 2.88
N GLY A 272 -6.84 8.19 2.60
CA GLY A 272 -7.92 9.10 2.18
C GLY A 272 -8.92 9.37 3.30
N LEU A 273 -8.45 9.37 4.55
CA LEU A 273 -9.27 9.74 5.69
C LEU A 273 -9.36 11.28 5.78
N HIS A 274 -10.52 11.79 6.19
CA HIS A 274 -10.80 13.23 6.23
C HIS A 274 -11.03 13.75 7.64
N ASP A 275 -11.74 12.96 8.46
CA ASP A 275 -12.09 13.35 9.81
C ASP A 275 -10.85 13.52 10.73
N GLU A 276 -10.93 14.46 11.66
CA GLU A 276 -9.92 14.57 12.71
C GLU A 276 -9.95 13.34 13.61
N ILE A 277 -8.77 12.80 13.93
CA ILE A 277 -8.64 11.62 14.79
C ILE A 277 -8.01 12.06 16.11
N PRO A 278 -8.79 12.59 17.06
CA PRO A 278 -8.27 13.02 18.35
C PRO A 278 -7.90 11.83 19.25
N VAL A 279 -8.61 10.70 19.11
CA VAL A 279 -8.36 9.47 19.87
C VAL A 279 -8.54 8.26 18.96
N CYS A 280 -7.52 7.41 18.91
CA CYS A 280 -7.53 6.19 18.13
C CYS A 280 -7.07 5.02 18.99
N ASP A 281 -7.93 4.01 19.15
CA ASP A 281 -7.58 2.80 19.87
C ASP A 281 -7.32 1.64 18.91
N LEU A 282 -6.04 1.33 18.71
CA LEU A 282 -5.57 0.19 17.92
C LEU A 282 -5.10 -0.99 18.79
N SER A 283 -5.31 -0.95 20.11
CA SER A 283 -4.81 -1.96 21.05
C SER A 283 -5.24 -3.38 20.71
N LYS A 284 -6.45 -3.56 20.16
CA LYS A 284 -7.00 -4.88 19.81
C LYS A 284 -6.36 -5.51 18.57
N TRP A 285 -5.50 -4.79 17.85
CA TRP A 285 -4.75 -5.27 16.70
C TRP A 285 -3.39 -5.86 17.11
N ASP A 286 -3.39 -6.77 18.09
CA ASP A 286 -2.20 -7.24 18.81
C ASP A 286 -1.05 -7.69 17.90
N SER A 287 -1.36 -8.33 16.78
CA SER A 287 -0.36 -8.91 15.85
C SER A 287 0.10 -7.95 14.76
N CYS A 288 -0.43 -6.72 14.73
CA CYS A 288 -0.09 -5.70 13.77
C CYS A 288 1.33 -5.17 14.02
N VAL A 289 2.15 -5.21 12.97
CA VAL A 289 3.57 -4.83 12.98
C VAL A 289 3.77 -3.50 12.25
N ALA A 290 2.88 -3.15 11.32
CA ALA A 290 2.98 -1.94 10.51
C ALA A 290 1.64 -1.20 10.41
N VAL A 291 1.68 0.10 10.69
CA VAL A 291 0.57 1.03 10.43
C VAL A 291 1.03 2.06 9.42
N LYS A 292 0.28 2.18 8.33
CA LYS A 292 0.53 3.10 7.24
C LYS A 292 -0.68 4.01 7.07
N ILE A 293 -0.47 5.32 7.15
CA ILE A 293 -1.49 6.35 6.96
C ILE A 293 -1.05 7.19 5.77
N GLU A 294 -1.87 7.25 4.72
CA GLU A 294 -1.58 8.00 3.50
C GLU A 294 -2.74 8.92 3.12
N ASN A 295 -2.43 10.09 2.55
CA ASN A 295 -3.43 11.06 2.08
C ASN A 295 -4.45 11.41 3.16
N PHE A 296 -3.98 11.74 4.37
CA PHE A 296 -4.84 12.10 5.50
C PHE A 296 -5.01 13.60 5.55
N SER A 297 -6.25 14.08 5.34
CA SER A 297 -6.54 15.52 5.32
C SER A 297 -6.93 16.10 6.68
N GLY A 298 -7.19 15.24 7.67
CA GLY A 298 -7.45 15.64 9.05
C GLY A 298 -6.18 15.94 9.87
N SER A 299 -6.37 16.12 11.17
CA SER A 299 -5.30 16.27 12.16
C SER A 299 -5.11 14.98 12.95
N LEU A 300 -3.86 14.51 13.08
CA LEU A 300 -3.49 13.30 13.81
C LEU A 300 -2.77 13.67 15.10
N ASP A 301 -3.35 13.35 16.26
CA ASP A 301 -2.69 13.50 17.56
C ASP A 301 -2.10 12.18 18.05
N LEU A 302 -0.77 12.05 17.97
CA LEU A 302 -0.07 10.82 18.38
C LEU A 302 -0.18 10.51 19.88
N ASP A 303 -0.47 11.50 20.74
CA ASP A 303 -0.74 11.24 22.16
C ASP A 303 -2.11 10.58 22.40
N GLY A 304 -3.06 10.82 21.50
CA GLY A 304 -4.38 10.20 21.51
C GLY A 304 -4.42 8.81 20.87
N VAL A 305 -3.32 8.36 20.23
CA VAL A 305 -3.24 7.05 19.57
C VAL A 305 -2.67 6.00 20.53
N ILE A 306 -3.49 5.00 20.84
CA ILE A 306 -3.05 3.79 21.53
C ILE A 306 -2.56 2.80 20.47
N MET A 307 -1.24 2.63 20.39
CA MET A 307 -0.58 1.77 19.41
C MET A 307 -0.73 0.27 19.75
N PRO A 308 -0.72 -0.62 18.73
CA PRO A 308 -0.62 -2.06 18.95
C PRO A 308 0.69 -2.45 19.68
N ARG A 309 0.64 -3.49 20.52
CA ARG A 309 1.77 -3.94 21.34
C ARG A 309 3.05 -4.26 20.55
N HIS A 310 2.89 -4.82 19.35
CA HIS A 310 3.98 -5.28 18.50
C HIS A 310 4.23 -4.37 17.29
N LEU A 311 3.76 -3.12 17.34
CA LEU A 311 3.96 -2.17 16.26
C LEU A 311 5.45 -1.82 16.11
N GLN A 312 6.03 -2.17 14.97
CA GLN A 312 7.43 -1.87 14.65
C GLN A 312 7.57 -0.73 13.65
N ARG A 313 6.58 -0.52 12.77
CA ARG A 313 6.65 0.44 11.66
C ARG A 313 5.45 1.38 11.68
N LEU A 314 5.73 2.68 11.70
CA LEU A 314 4.74 3.75 11.50
C LEU A 314 5.13 4.55 10.26
N ILE A 315 4.23 4.64 9.28
CA ILE A 315 4.47 5.36 8.03
C ILE A 315 3.34 6.37 7.85
N LEU A 316 3.69 7.65 7.79
CA LEU A 316 2.77 8.76 7.55
C LEU A 316 3.19 9.45 6.25
N LYS A 317 2.34 9.42 5.22
CA LYS A 317 2.60 10.11 3.95
C LYS A 317 1.46 11.04 3.54
N ASN A 318 1.78 12.21 2.99
CA ASN A 318 0.78 13.19 2.54
C ASN A 318 -0.26 13.48 3.63
N VAL A 319 0.22 13.83 4.83
CA VAL A 319 -0.64 14.10 5.98
C VAL A 319 -0.73 15.61 6.20
N ARG A 320 -1.93 16.14 6.45
CA ARG A 320 -2.12 17.59 6.65
C ARG A 320 -1.46 18.09 7.92
N SER A 321 -1.74 17.46 9.07
CA SER A 321 -1.20 17.90 10.36
C SER A 321 -0.92 16.71 11.27
N VAL A 322 0.23 16.72 11.94
CA VAL A 322 0.61 15.70 12.92
C VAL A 322 1.08 16.41 14.18
N LYS A 323 0.38 16.16 15.29
CA LYS A 323 0.86 16.53 16.62
C LYS A 323 1.72 15.38 17.16
N TRP A 324 2.98 15.68 17.41
CA TRP A 324 3.95 14.72 17.92
C TRP A 324 3.66 14.36 19.38
N TRP A 325 4.25 13.26 19.87
CA TRP A 325 4.15 12.88 21.29
C TRP A 325 4.70 13.99 22.19
N GLY A 326 3.90 14.43 23.16
CA GLY A 326 4.31 15.42 24.14
C GLY A 326 5.14 14.81 25.28
N PHE A 327 6.29 15.42 25.56
CA PHE A 327 7.19 15.02 26.64
C PHE A 327 7.46 16.18 27.60
N ARG A 328 6.59 16.37 28.58
CA ARG A 328 6.68 17.51 29.54
C ARG A 328 8.03 17.60 30.25
N GLU A 329 8.52 16.47 30.78
CA GLU A 329 9.80 16.41 31.50
C GLU A 329 11.00 16.75 30.61
N ILE A 330 10.93 16.39 29.32
CA ILE A 330 11.98 16.70 28.35
C ILE A 330 11.98 18.20 28.04
N HIS A 331 10.79 18.81 27.91
CA HIS A 331 10.67 20.26 27.70
C HIS A 331 11.25 21.07 28.86
N GLU A 332 11.06 20.63 30.11
CA GLU A 332 11.63 21.30 31.28
C GLU A 332 13.18 21.26 31.24
N ILE A 333 13.76 20.15 30.83
CA ILE A 333 15.23 20.00 30.70
C ILE A 333 15.77 20.75 29.48
N MET A 334 14.98 20.89 28.41
CA MET A 334 15.35 21.69 27.22
C MET A 334 15.51 23.18 27.52
N LEU A 335 14.98 23.68 28.64
CA LEU A 335 15.20 25.04 29.10
C LEU A 335 16.64 25.25 29.62
N ASP A 336 17.36 24.20 29.99
CA ASP A 336 18.78 24.29 30.34
C ASP A 336 19.65 24.33 29.06
N PRO A 337 20.32 25.48 28.79
CA PRO A 337 21.14 25.62 27.60
C PRO A 337 22.36 24.68 27.56
N ASN A 338 22.79 24.13 28.70
CA ASN A 338 23.94 23.24 28.79
C ASN A 338 23.58 21.75 28.61
N ALA A 339 22.29 21.41 28.68
CA ALA A 339 21.81 20.03 28.60
C ALA A 339 21.84 19.47 27.16
N PHE A 340 21.86 20.34 26.14
CA PHE A 340 21.83 19.94 24.73
C PHE A 340 22.94 20.62 23.92
N VAL A 341 23.60 19.85 23.06
CA VAL A 341 24.54 20.35 22.06
C VAL A 341 23.85 20.41 20.71
N TRP A 342 23.97 21.55 20.04
CA TRP A 342 23.54 21.69 18.65
C TRP A 342 24.46 20.88 17.73
N LYS A 343 23.86 19.99 16.94
CA LYS A 343 24.55 19.36 15.82
C LYS A 343 23.91 19.82 14.53
N LYS A 344 24.76 20.13 13.54
CA LYS A 344 24.29 20.14 12.16
C LYS A 344 23.82 18.71 11.86
N GLY A 345 22.57 18.57 11.41
CA GLY A 345 21.98 17.26 11.11
C GLY A 345 22.86 16.43 10.17
N PRO A 346 22.70 15.10 10.15
CA PRO A 346 23.53 14.24 9.33
C PRO A 346 23.45 14.71 7.87
N ALA A 347 24.63 14.92 7.28
CA ALA A 347 24.81 15.03 5.84
C ALA A 347 24.42 13.69 5.20
N GLY A 348 23.12 13.45 5.03
CA GLY A 348 22.56 12.26 4.42
C GLY A 348 22.24 12.52 2.96
N ASN A 349 23.15 12.20 2.05
CA ASN A 349 23.01 12.29 0.59
C ASN A 349 22.70 13.69 0.00
N SER A 350 23.37 13.97 -1.11
CA SER A 350 23.34 15.19 -1.91
C SER A 350 21.99 15.61 -2.50
N ASN A 351 20.86 15.01 -2.09
CA ASN A 351 19.51 15.39 -2.50
C ASN A 351 18.64 15.96 -1.36
N TRP A 352 19.21 16.21 -0.18
CA TRP A 352 18.59 17.09 0.81
C TRP A 352 18.69 18.54 0.30
N CYS A 353 17.77 18.96 -0.56
CA CYS A 353 17.67 20.34 -1.04
C CYS A 353 17.20 21.33 0.05
N ASP A 354 17.30 20.99 1.33
CA ASP A 354 17.01 21.92 2.43
C ASP A 354 17.97 21.72 3.60
N ARG A 355 19.26 22.00 3.35
CA ARG A 355 20.32 22.02 4.37
C ARG A 355 20.09 23.03 5.52
N ASN A 356 19.05 23.86 5.44
CA ASN A 356 18.78 24.97 6.36
C ASN A 356 17.49 24.85 7.18
N ARG A 357 16.70 23.77 7.07
CA ARG A 357 15.35 23.75 7.67
C ARG A 357 15.22 23.08 9.03
N VAL A 358 16.05 22.08 9.36
CA VAL A 358 15.88 21.30 10.61
C VAL A 358 17.09 21.47 11.51
N GLN A 359 16.91 22.13 12.65
CA GLN A 359 17.95 22.19 13.68
C GLN A 359 17.88 20.93 14.55
N VAL A 360 19.01 20.29 14.81
CA VAL A 360 19.07 19.06 15.61
C VAL A 360 19.77 19.33 16.94
N ARG A 361 19.07 19.12 18.04
CA ARG A 361 19.63 19.14 19.39
C ARG A 361 19.90 17.72 19.83
N GLN A 362 21.13 17.45 20.27
CA GLN A 362 21.46 16.17 20.88
C GLN A 362 21.81 16.36 22.34
N ILE A 363 21.38 15.43 23.19
CA ILE A 363 21.69 15.46 24.62
C ILE A 363 23.21 15.49 24.88
N ASN A 364 23.63 16.36 25.80
CA ASN A 364 25.02 16.50 26.20
C ASN A 364 25.35 15.50 27.31
N LYS A 365 25.94 14.36 26.93
CA LYS A 365 26.30 13.29 27.88
C LYS A 365 27.36 13.70 28.92
N ALA A 366 28.06 14.83 28.70
CA ALA A 366 29.07 15.32 29.63
C ALA A 366 28.49 16.19 30.75
N SER A 367 27.38 16.87 30.51
CA SER A 367 26.73 17.74 31.51
C SER A 367 25.59 17.05 32.26
N MET A 368 25.04 15.95 31.71
CA MET A 368 23.90 15.26 32.30
C MET A 368 24.33 14.06 33.16
N SER A 369 23.69 13.91 34.32
CA SER A 369 23.86 12.72 35.17
C SER A 369 23.36 11.46 34.45
N GLN A 370 23.99 10.33 34.74
CA GLN A 370 23.63 9.05 34.14
C GLN A 370 22.19 8.61 34.51
N ASP A 371 21.74 8.93 35.72
CA ASP A 371 20.39 8.59 36.20
C ASP A 371 19.32 9.41 35.45
N THR A 372 19.56 10.71 35.27
CA THR A 372 18.66 11.57 34.47
C THR A 372 18.59 11.08 33.03
N TYR A 373 19.72 10.70 32.44
CA TYR A 373 19.77 10.15 31.09
C TYR A 373 18.92 8.88 30.95
N PHE A 374 19.10 7.91 31.84
CA PHE A 374 18.34 6.66 31.79
C PHE A 374 16.86 6.86 32.08
N HIS A 375 16.50 7.83 32.92
CA HIS A 375 15.11 8.20 33.15
C HIS A 375 14.47 8.73 31.86
N LEU A 376 15.13 9.64 31.14
CA LEU A 376 14.64 10.17 29.85
C LEU A 376 14.55 9.09 28.76
N ASP A 377 15.55 8.22 28.66
CA ASP A 377 15.51 7.08 27.73
C ASP A 377 14.37 6.12 28.08
N SER A 378 14.09 5.88 29.36
CA SER A 378 12.96 5.07 29.81
C SER A 378 11.61 5.68 29.42
N LEU A 379 11.44 6.99 29.56
CA LEU A 379 10.23 7.72 29.16
C LEU A 379 9.99 7.60 27.65
N LEU A 380 11.04 7.77 26.85
CA LEU A 380 10.98 7.59 25.40
C LEU A 380 10.65 6.14 25.03
N ARG A 381 11.28 5.15 25.68
CA ARG A 381 10.98 3.74 25.44
C ARG A 381 9.54 3.39 25.80
N ALA A 382 8.96 3.99 26.82
CA ALA A 382 7.57 3.76 27.20
C ALA A 382 6.59 4.25 26.12
N LYS A 383 6.83 5.42 25.51
CA LYS A 383 5.98 5.98 24.45
C LYS A 383 6.20 5.30 23.09
N PHE A 384 7.45 5.07 22.70
CA PHE A 384 7.77 4.43 21.42
C PHE A 384 7.57 2.90 21.46
N GLN A 385 7.52 2.28 22.64
CA GLN A 385 7.33 0.84 22.83
C GLN A 385 8.28 0.01 21.94
N SER A 386 7.71 -0.76 21.00
CA SER A 386 8.41 -1.63 20.06
C SER A 386 8.68 -0.98 18.69
N LEU A 387 8.38 0.31 18.52
CA LEU A 387 8.62 1.05 17.28
C LEU A 387 10.11 1.06 16.91
N ASN A 388 10.37 0.62 15.69
CA ASN A 388 11.70 0.50 15.11
C ASN A 388 11.86 1.31 13.84
N TYR A 389 10.78 1.78 13.22
CA TYR A 389 10.83 2.53 11.98
C TYR A 389 9.71 3.58 11.94
N ILE A 390 10.07 4.82 11.64
CA ILE A 390 9.12 5.92 11.47
C ILE A 390 9.46 6.64 10.16
N CYS A 391 8.47 6.81 9.30
CA CYS A 391 8.62 7.56 8.06
C CYS A 391 7.57 8.66 8.01
N LEU A 392 8.02 9.91 7.92
CA LEU A 392 7.22 11.10 7.69
C LEU A 392 7.57 11.60 6.29
N HIS A 393 6.59 11.60 5.39
CA HIS A 393 6.80 12.04 4.01
C HIS A 393 5.70 13.03 3.63
N ASN A 394 6.08 14.25 3.23
CA ASN A 394 5.15 15.29 2.79
C ASN A 394 4.06 15.59 3.84
N VAL A 395 4.48 16.04 5.03
CA VAL A 395 3.54 16.56 6.05
C VAL A 395 3.42 18.06 5.86
N SER A 396 2.22 18.54 5.52
CA SER A 396 1.99 19.94 5.16
C SER A 396 2.07 20.89 6.36
N GLY A 397 1.57 20.43 7.51
CA GLY A 397 1.56 21.16 8.76
C GLY A 397 2.93 21.18 9.40
N GLU A 398 3.18 22.24 10.17
CA GLU A 398 4.40 22.36 10.95
C GLU A 398 4.40 21.33 12.09
N ILE A 399 5.43 20.49 12.14
CA ILE A 399 5.63 19.57 13.27
C ILE A 399 6.63 20.21 14.23
N THR A 400 6.16 20.55 15.43
CA THR A 400 7.02 21.05 16.50
C THR A 400 7.48 19.91 17.40
N ASP A 401 8.62 20.13 18.07
CA ASP A 401 9.05 19.34 19.22
C ASP A 401 9.22 17.82 18.95
N ILE A 402 9.81 17.47 17.80
CA ILE A 402 10.08 16.07 17.50
C ILE A 402 11.18 15.55 18.43
N VAL A 403 10.79 14.82 19.47
CA VAL A 403 11.73 14.11 20.35
C VAL A 403 11.84 12.65 19.92
N VAL A 404 13.07 12.16 19.74
CA VAL A 404 13.36 10.80 19.26
C VAL A 404 14.51 10.12 20.01
N PRO A 405 14.44 8.79 20.20
CA PRO A 405 15.58 8.02 20.69
C PRO A 405 16.78 8.04 19.73
N GLN A 406 18.00 8.15 20.29
CA GLN A 406 19.27 8.11 19.55
C GLN A 406 19.38 6.84 18.68
N ARG A 407 18.89 5.69 19.17
CA ARG A 407 18.89 4.41 18.44
C ARG A 407 18.09 4.45 17.12
N LEU A 408 17.02 5.24 17.04
CA LEU A 408 16.21 5.38 15.83
C LEU A 408 16.85 6.40 14.88
N TYR A 409 17.38 7.48 15.45
CA TYR A 409 18.01 8.55 14.68
C TYR A 409 19.32 8.12 14.00
N CYS A 410 20.29 7.60 14.77
CA CYS A 410 21.61 7.25 14.24
C CYS A 410 21.58 6.13 13.20
N ASN A 411 20.62 5.20 13.31
CA ASN A 411 20.47 4.07 12.38
C ASN A 411 19.60 4.41 11.15
N ARG A 412 19.24 5.68 10.92
CA ARG A 412 18.36 6.11 9.81
C ARG A 412 17.01 5.39 9.79
N ARG A 413 16.52 5.03 10.98
CA ARG A 413 15.22 4.36 11.19
C ARG A 413 14.07 5.36 11.31
N ILE A 414 14.38 6.63 11.58
CA ILE A 414 13.46 7.74 11.34
C ILE A 414 13.83 8.44 10.04
N GLN A 415 12.85 8.61 9.16
CA GLN A 415 12.97 9.32 7.88
C GLN A 415 11.97 10.46 7.87
N ILE A 416 12.46 11.66 7.60
CA ILE A 416 11.65 12.88 7.51
C ILE A 416 11.96 13.50 6.15
N GLU A 417 10.99 13.48 5.24
CA GLU A 417 11.14 13.90 3.86
C GLU A 417 10.04 14.90 3.51
N ASN A 418 10.38 16.04 2.91
CA ASN A 418 9.42 17.07 2.48
C ASN A 418 8.47 17.55 3.61
N CYS A 419 8.95 17.63 4.85
CA CYS A 419 8.17 18.13 5.99
C CYS A 419 8.74 19.46 6.50
N ILE A 420 7.88 20.33 7.05
CA ILE A 420 8.30 21.54 7.75
C ILE A 420 8.49 21.19 9.23
N VAL A 421 9.75 21.00 9.65
CA VAL A 421 10.13 20.66 11.03
C VAL A 421 11.11 21.70 11.54
N LYS A 422 10.77 22.42 12.62
CA LYS A 422 11.65 23.44 13.22
C LYS A 422 12.86 22.81 13.92
N GLU A 423 12.59 21.83 14.77
CA GLU A 423 13.59 21.25 15.67
C GLU A 423 13.36 19.75 15.86
N VAL A 424 14.46 18.99 15.89
CA VAL A 424 14.48 17.58 16.27
C VAL A 424 15.43 17.40 17.46
N VAL A 425 14.91 16.84 18.55
CA VAL A 425 15.64 16.56 19.78
C VAL A 425 15.95 15.08 19.86
N VAL A 426 17.23 14.75 20.04
CA VAL A 426 17.73 13.37 20.07
C VAL A 426 18.33 13.06 21.44
N ILE A 427 17.81 12.00 22.08
CA ILE A 427 18.21 11.54 23.43
C ILE A 427 18.82 10.14 23.36
#